data_AF-A0A8S2SJA1-F1
#
_entry.id   AF-A0A8S2SJA1-F1
#
_cell.length_a   1.000
_cell.length_b   1.000
_cell.length_c   1.000
_cell.angle_alpha   90.00
_cell.angle_beta   90.00
_cell.angle_gamma   90.00
#
_symmetry.space_group_name_H-M   'P 1'
#
loop_
_entity.id
_entity.type
_entity.pdbx_description
1 polymer ?
#
loop_
_entity_poly.entity_id
_entity_poly.type
_entity_poly.pdbx_seq_one_letter_code
_entity_poly.pdbx_strand_id
1 'polypeptide(L)'
;MVLLKGRELAFRFAQYWGFTCYRGEKLYCWSEDGSWSFLNISRRLPQANATYIPTPLFISNRDYAVYVNETRRVNFELGLFPEQIKTDHDSWTITTEWNSTNIQFYFP
;
A
#
# COMPACT_ATOMS: atom_id res chain seq x y z
N MET A 1 -19.70 14.03 -4.03
CA MET A 1 -18.98 12.91 -3.39
C MET A 1 -19.94 11.73 -3.30
N VAL A 2 -19.78 10.72 -4.17
CA VAL A 2 -20.68 9.56 -4.21
C VAL A 2 -20.14 8.52 -3.25
N LEU A 3 -20.77 8.38 -2.08
CA LEU A 3 -20.52 7.27 -1.17
C LEU A 3 -21.20 6.03 -1.75
N LEU A 4 -20.46 5.30 -2.58
CA LEU A 4 -20.83 3.92 -2.89
C LEU A 4 -20.67 3.14 -1.58
N LYS A 5 -21.78 2.60 -1.04
CA LYS A 5 -21.74 1.46 -0.13
C LYS A 5 -21.04 0.33 -0.90
N GLY A 6 -19.73 0.25 -0.76
CA GLY A 6 -18.86 -0.50 -1.64
C GLY A 6 -17.58 -0.91 -0.92
N ARG A 7 -16.87 -1.85 -1.53
CA ARG A 7 -15.60 -2.44 -1.04
C ARG A 7 -14.67 -1.39 -0.45
N GLU A 8 -13.94 -1.79 0.58
CA GLU A 8 -12.94 -0.92 1.18
C GLU A 8 -11.89 -0.49 0.13
N LEU A 9 -11.63 0.81 0.07
CA LEU A 9 -10.59 1.41 -0.75
C LEU A 9 -9.48 1.89 0.17
N ALA A 10 -8.24 1.53 -0.16
CA ALA A 10 -7.06 1.95 0.57
C ALA A 10 -6.24 2.93 -0.28
N PHE A 11 -6.04 4.12 0.26
CA PHE A 11 -5.26 5.22 -0.30
C PHE A 11 -3.99 5.39 0.52
N ARG A 12 -2.89 5.88 -0.05
CA ARG A 12 -1.65 6.14 0.70
C ARG A 12 -1.18 7.57 0.50
N PHE A 13 -0.31 7.99 1.41
CA PHE A 13 0.32 9.32 1.42
C PHE A 13 1.70 9.37 0.73
N ALA A 14 2.02 8.42 -0.15
CA ALA A 14 3.31 8.36 -0.84
C ALA A 14 3.15 8.36 -2.36
N GLN A 15 4.13 8.97 -3.04
CA GLN A 15 4.16 9.07 -4.50
C GLN A 15 4.59 7.72 -5.09
N TYR A 16 3.63 6.84 -5.35
CA TYR A 16 3.84 5.67 -6.21
C TYR A 16 3.36 5.97 -7.62
N TRP A 17 4.15 5.57 -8.61
CA TRP A 17 3.80 5.81 -10.01
C TRP A 17 2.67 4.87 -10.45
N GLY A 18 1.55 5.45 -10.90
CA GLY A 18 0.51 4.71 -11.61
C GLY A 18 -0.66 4.19 -10.77
N PHE A 19 -0.71 4.48 -9.47
CA PHE A 19 -1.81 4.04 -8.60
C PHE A 19 -2.42 5.20 -7.82
N THR A 20 -3.75 5.27 -7.85
CA THR A 20 -4.56 6.14 -6.98
C THR A 20 -5.33 5.34 -5.94
N CYS A 21 -5.53 4.04 -6.15
CA CYS A 21 -6.11 3.10 -5.19
C CYS A 21 -5.18 1.89 -5.10
N TYR A 22 -4.92 1.43 -3.88
CA TYR A 22 -3.95 0.37 -3.59
C TYR A 22 -4.61 -0.94 -3.15
N ARG A 23 -5.95 -1.00 -3.15
CA ARG A 23 -6.68 -2.23 -2.82
C ARG A 23 -6.43 -3.30 -3.89
N GLY A 24 -6.13 -4.53 -3.47
CA GLY A 24 -5.73 -5.64 -4.35
C GLY A 24 -4.22 -5.74 -4.59
N GLU A 25 -3.44 -4.75 -4.18
CA GLU A 25 -2.00 -4.69 -4.45
C GLU A 25 -1.16 -5.23 -3.30
N LYS A 26 0.01 -5.78 -3.65
CA LYS A 26 1.11 -6.05 -2.72
C LYS A 26 2.15 -4.94 -2.85
N LEU A 27 2.33 -4.18 -1.78
CA LEU A 27 3.18 -3.01 -1.75
C LEU A 27 4.20 -3.11 -0.64
N TYR A 28 5.34 -2.47 -0.81
CA TYR A 28 6.32 -2.32 0.25
C TYR A 28 6.70 -0.85 0.44
N CYS A 29 6.94 -0.47 1.68
CA CYS A 29 7.50 0.81 2.06
C CYS A 29 9.00 0.62 2.26
N TRP A 30 9.78 0.96 1.24
CA TRP A 30 11.23 1.00 1.32
C TRP A 30 11.73 2.02 0.31
N SER A 31 12.59 2.93 0.76
CA SER A 31 13.12 3.97 -0.11
C SER A 31 14.16 3.31 -0.99
N GLU A 32 13.81 3.15 -2.26
CA GLU A 32 14.73 2.62 -3.26
C GLU A 32 15.01 3.72 -4.28
N ASP A 33 16.25 3.78 -4.76
CA ASP A 33 16.53 4.56 -5.96
C ASP A 33 15.69 3.96 -7.08
N GLY A 34 14.72 4.74 -7.56
CA GLY A 34 13.52 4.25 -8.22
C GLY A 34 13.83 3.12 -9.18
N SER A 35 13.52 1.88 -8.80
CA SER A 35 13.79 0.71 -9.61
C SER A 35 13.23 0.94 -11.02
N TRP A 36 14.11 1.07 -12.02
CA TRP A 36 13.75 1.49 -13.37
C TRP A 36 13.50 0.26 -14.25
N SER A 37 12.34 0.22 -14.90
CA SER A 37 12.09 -0.70 -16.01
C SER A 37 12.49 -0.03 -17.31
N PHE A 38 13.29 -0.73 -18.12
CA PHE A 38 13.73 -0.24 -19.43
C PHE A 38 12.74 -0.69 -20.49
N LEU A 39 12.04 0.27 -21.11
CA LEU A 39 11.22 0.00 -22.29
C LEU A 39 12.11 -0.19 -23.53
N ASN A 40 13.21 0.58 -23.58
CA ASN A 40 14.33 0.44 -24.51
C ASN A 40 15.56 1.20 -23.96
N ILE A 41 16.67 1.22 -24.71
CA ILE A 41 17.94 1.88 -24.31
C ILE A 41 17.75 3.37 -23.96
N SER A 42 16.77 4.04 -24.57
CA SER A 42 16.56 5.49 -24.44
C SER A 42 15.38 5.87 -23.54
N ARG A 43 14.59 4.89 -23.07
CA ARG A 43 13.36 5.15 -22.29
C ARG A 43 13.28 4.20 -21.09
N ARG A 44 13.26 4.82 -19.91
CA ARG A 44 13.02 4.15 -18.63
C ARG A 44 11.70 4.64 -18.02
N LEU A 45 10.97 3.72 -17.40
CA LEU A 45 9.79 4.00 -16.60
C LEU A 45 10.06 3.54 -15.17
N PRO A 46 9.64 4.29 -14.15
CA PRO A 46 9.77 3.81 -12.79
C PRO A 46 8.87 2.59 -12.60
N GLN A 47 9.32 1.62 -11.82
CA GLN A 47 8.49 0.50 -11.43
C GLN A 47 7.30 0.99 -10.61
N ALA A 48 6.16 0.33 -10.84
CA ALA A 48 4.88 0.56 -10.18
C ALA A 48 4.97 0.78 -8.65
N ASN A 49 5.84 0.00 -7.99
CA ASN A 49 5.97 -0.03 -6.53
C ASN A 49 7.25 0.65 -6.02
N ALA A 50 7.97 1.38 -6.87
CA ALA A 50 9.17 2.10 -6.46
C ALA A 50 8.84 3.55 -6.08
N THR A 51 9.39 4.03 -4.97
CA THR A 51 9.21 5.41 -4.50
C THR A 51 10.40 5.88 -3.68
N TYR A 52 10.74 7.16 -3.80
CA TYR A 52 11.79 7.82 -3.00
C TYR A 52 11.28 8.27 -1.62
N ILE A 53 9.97 8.36 -1.45
CA ILE A 53 9.33 8.88 -0.23
C ILE A 53 8.23 7.92 0.25
N PRO A 54 8.54 6.64 0.50
CA PRO A 54 7.55 5.71 1.02
C PRO A 54 7.13 6.15 2.42
N THR A 55 5.83 6.19 2.65
CA THR A 55 5.27 6.41 3.99
C THR A 55 4.49 5.15 4.35
N PRO A 56 4.78 4.49 5.49
CA PRO A 56 4.05 3.30 5.96
C PRO A 56 2.69 3.69 6.57
N LEU A 57 1.86 4.33 5.74
CA LEU A 57 0.54 4.84 6.07
C LEU A 57 -0.43 4.47 4.94
N PHE A 58 -1.60 3.95 5.30
CA PHE A 58 -2.75 3.96 4.39
C PHE A 58 -3.99 4.53 5.08
N ILE A 59 -4.90 5.04 4.26
CA ILE A 59 -6.17 5.64 4.64
C ILE A 59 -7.27 4.85 3.95
N SER A 60 -8.25 4.45 4.73
CA SER A 60 -9.42 3.74 4.27
C SER A 60 -10.55 4.73 3.94
N ASN A 61 -11.37 4.40 2.94
CA ASN A 61 -12.67 5.06 2.73
C ASN A 61 -13.69 4.73 3.82
N ARG A 62 -13.34 3.94 4.83
CA ARG A 62 -14.12 3.64 6.04
C ARG A 62 -13.77 4.53 7.22
N ASP A 63 -13.26 5.72 6.93
CA ASP A 63 -12.94 6.73 7.94
C ASP A 63 -11.94 6.25 8.99
N TYR A 64 -10.88 5.56 8.56
CA TYR A 64 -9.75 5.25 9.42
C TYR A 64 -8.43 5.29 8.66
N ALA A 65 -7.33 5.43 9.38
CA ALA A 65 -5.99 5.31 8.84
C ALA A 65 -5.14 4.39 9.71
N VAL A 66 -4.21 3.68 9.07
CA VAL A 66 -3.24 2.81 9.74
C VAL A 66 -1.86 3.31 9.42
N TYR A 67 -1.15 3.74 10.46
CA TYR A 67 0.26 4.07 10.39
C TYR A 67 1.07 2.98 11.08
N VAL A 68 2.14 2.57 10.44
CA VAL A 68 3.10 1.65 11.04
C VAL A 68 4.32 2.49 11.40
N ASN A 69 4.54 2.70 12.69
CA ASN A 69 5.70 3.43 13.18
C ASN A 69 6.94 2.52 13.13
N GLU A 70 7.49 2.38 11.93
CA GLU A 70 8.64 1.55 11.63
C GLU A 70 9.54 2.26 10.62
N THR A 71 10.85 2.11 10.80
CA THR A 71 11.89 2.68 9.94
C THR A 71 12.42 1.67 8.92
N ARG A 72 12.18 0.37 9.15
CA ARG A 72 12.52 -0.71 8.23
C ARG A 72 11.45 -0.95 7.16
N ARG A 73 11.74 -1.88 6.25
CA ARG A 73 10.80 -2.27 5.21
C ARG A 73 9.50 -2.81 5.81
N VAL A 74 8.39 -2.22 5.40
CA VAL A 74 7.04 -2.65 5.74
C VAL A 74 6.34 -3.13 4.48
N ASN A 75 5.89 -4.38 4.45
CA ASN A 75 5.08 -4.90 3.36
C ASN A 75 3.60 -4.86 3.75
N PHE A 76 2.77 -4.44 2.82
CA PHE A 76 1.34 -4.42 2.96
C PHE A 76 0.72 -5.23 1.85
N GLU A 77 -0.18 -6.12 2.24
CA GLU A 77 -1.01 -6.88 1.34
C GLU A 77 -2.44 -6.39 1.53
N LEU A 78 -2.86 -5.46 0.68
CA LEU A 78 -4.13 -4.74 0.83
C LEU A 78 -5.26 -5.45 0.08
N GLY A 79 -5.38 -6.76 0.29
CA GLY A 79 -6.50 -7.65 -0.04
C GLY A 79 -7.27 -7.44 -1.37
N LEU A 80 -7.24 -8.47 -2.22
CA LEU A 80 -8.39 -9.27 -2.68
C LEU A 80 -7.81 -10.43 -3.52
N PHE A 81 -7.03 -11.32 -2.88
CA PHE A 81 -6.41 -12.45 -3.58
C PHE A 81 -7.47 -13.49 -3.96
N PRO A 82 -7.41 -14.11 -5.16
CA PRO A 82 -8.41 -15.08 -5.65
C PRO A 82 -8.75 -16.19 -4.65
N GLU A 83 -7.77 -16.60 -3.85
CA GLU A 83 -7.87 -17.68 -2.87
C GLU A 83 -8.60 -17.28 -1.57
N GLN A 84 -8.76 -15.96 -1.31
CA GLN A 84 -9.38 -15.42 -0.09
C GLN A 84 -10.75 -14.75 -0.34
N ILE A 85 -11.24 -14.76 -1.58
CA ILE A 85 -12.50 -14.10 -2.01
C ILE A 85 -13.74 -14.65 -1.28
N LYS A 86 -13.68 -15.85 -0.69
CA LYS A 86 -14.87 -16.52 -0.13
C LYS A 86 -15.27 -16.07 1.27
N THR A 87 -14.43 -15.38 2.04
CA THR A 87 -14.72 -15.14 3.46
C THR A 87 -14.48 -13.72 3.96
N ASP A 88 -13.65 -12.90 3.31
CA ASP A 88 -13.41 -11.55 3.83
C ASP A 88 -12.93 -10.57 2.75
N HIS A 89 -13.83 -9.71 2.28
CA HIS A 89 -13.51 -8.74 1.22
C HIS A 89 -12.68 -7.55 1.70
N ASP A 90 -12.47 -7.43 3.01
CA ASP A 90 -11.93 -6.23 3.66
C ASP A 90 -10.62 -6.50 4.42
N SER A 91 -10.16 -7.74 4.45
CA SER A 91 -8.91 -8.09 5.12
C SER A 91 -7.70 -7.44 4.45
N TRP A 92 -6.71 -7.11 5.27
CA TRP A 92 -5.39 -6.66 4.85
C TRP A 92 -4.36 -7.20 5.83
N THR A 93 -3.15 -7.44 5.34
CA THR A 93 -2.05 -7.97 6.16
C THR A 93 -0.88 -7.01 6.09
N ILE A 94 -0.27 -6.74 7.24
CA ILE A 94 0.98 -5.98 7.34
C ILE A 94 2.06 -6.94 7.83
N THR A 95 3.17 -7.01 7.12
CA THR A 95 4.36 -7.75 7.55
C THR A 95 5.56 -6.83 7.63
N THR A 96 6.33 -6.99 8.69
CA THR A 96 7.54 -6.22 8.99
C THR A 96 8.71 -7.16 9.17
N GLU A 97 9.92 -6.65 9.04
CA GLU A 97 11.14 -7.45 9.21
C GLU A 97 11.38 -7.90 10.68
N TRP A 98 10.65 -7.34 11.65
CA TRP A 98 10.68 -7.75 13.06
C TRP A 98 9.34 -8.28 13.56
N ASN A 99 9.40 -9.02 14.68
CA ASN A 99 8.26 -9.50 15.45
C ASN A 99 7.60 -8.41 16.33
N SER A 100 8.22 -7.24 16.49
CA SER A 100 7.70 -6.13 17.32
C SER A 100 7.49 -4.89 16.46
N THR A 101 6.24 -4.57 16.18
CA THR A 101 5.85 -3.44 15.34
C THR A 101 4.79 -2.63 16.05
N ASN A 102 4.99 -1.32 16.14
CA ASN A 102 4.00 -0.42 16.69
C ASN A 102 3.04 0.01 15.55
N ILE A 103 1.87 -0.61 15.51
CA ILE A 103 0.79 -0.26 14.59
C ILE A 103 -0.14 0.72 15.30
N GLN A 104 -0.34 1.88 14.69
CA GLN A 104 -1.22 2.93 15.19
C GLN A 104 -2.45 3.04 14.30
N PHE A 105 -3.61 3.05 14.94
CA PHE A 105 -4.90 3.26 14.29
C PHE A 105 -5.37 4.67 14.57
N TYR A 106 -5.77 5.38 13.53
CA TYR A 106 -6.34 6.72 13.61
C TYR A 106 -7.79 6.63 13.15
N PHE A 107 -8.68 7.13 13.97
CA PHE A 107 -10.10 7.31 13.69
C PHE A 107 -10.42 8.81 13.88
N PRO A 108 -11.38 9.37 13.13
CA PRO A 108 -11.85 10.73 13.34
C PRO A 108 -12.53 10.92 14.70
#